data_AF-A0A4Z2FGD3-F1
#
_entry.id   AF-A0A4Z2FGD3-F1
#
_cell.length_a   1.000
_cell.length_b   1.000
_cell.length_c   1.000
_cell.angle_alpha   90.00
_cell.angle_beta   90.00
_cell.angle_gamma   90.00
#
_symmetry.space_group_name_H-M   'P 1'
#
loop_
_entity.id
_entity.type
_entity.pdbx_description
1 polymer ?
#
loop_
_entity_poly.entity_id
_entity_poly.type
_entity_poly.pdbx_seq_one_letter_code
_entity_poly.pdbx_strand_id
1 'polypeptide(L)'
;MEAVTFKKLVKGHAYSVTGVDEVVYRGNMTKLVRIRNPWGEVEWTGAWSDNSREWENVDRSVRGRLQNRSEDGEFWMSYSDFLREFTRLELCNLTADALQDHQLKKWSSSLYQGEWRRGSTAGGCRNFPATFWLNPQFKIVLQHPDTPGGSDCSFLVGLMQKDRRRKRQEGQDMETIGFALYEFTGRSGVHLKRDFFLTHASSARSELFINLREVSSRLQLPAGEYIIVPSTFEPHKEADFCLRVFSEKPSGIEELDDDVTAELPTETDGSGKLGLTEFHVLWEKIKRYLTIFREFDLDKSGTMSSYEMRMALDSAGFKLTNQLFQLIILRYTEADMSVDFDNFVTCLVRLETMFKTFNTMDTDKDGFMSLNFHQWITLTMFA
;
A
#
# COMPACT_ATOMS: atom_id res chain seq x y z
N MET A 1 10.65 -21.95 23.73
CA MET A 1 11.37 -23.17 23.31
C MET A 1 10.57 -23.75 22.16
N GLU A 2 11.16 -23.88 20.98
CA GLU A 2 10.43 -24.31 19.78
C GLU A 2 10.04 -25.79 19.89
N ALA A 3 8.88 -26.16 19.36
CA ALA A 3 8.35 -27.51 19.51
C ALA A 3 8.97 -28.44 18.48
N VAL A 4 9.69 -29.47 18.94
CA VAL A 4 10.33 -30.48 18.08
C VAL A 4 9.42 -31.70 17.95
N THR A 5 9.22 -32.19 16.71
CA THR A 5 8.43 -33.39 16.44
C THR A 5 9.20 -34.66 16.78
N PHE A 6 8.51 -35.81 16.82
CA PHE A 6 9.14 -37.11 17.00
C PHE A 6 10.11 -37.48 15.87
N LYS A 7 9.98 -36.86 14.67
CA LYS A 7 10.90 -37.01 13.54
C LYS A 7 12.01 -35.95 13.52
N LYS A 8 12.19 -35.25 14.65
CA LYS A 8 13.18 -34.17 14.84
C LYS A 8 13.03 -32.95 13.93
N LEU A 9 11.82 -32.69 13.42
CA LEU A 9 11.53 -31.40 12.78
C LEU A 9 11.08 -30.38 13.82
N VAL A 10 11.67 -29.20 13.80
CA VAL A 10 11.30 -28.04 14.63
C VAL A 10 10.13 -27.27 14.00
N LYS A 11 9.05 -27.05 14.75
CA LYS A 11 7.86 -26.30 14.30
C LYS A 11 8.00 -24.80 14.55
N GLY A 12 7.42 -24.00 13.65
CA GLY A 12 7.48 -22.53 13.74
C GLY A 12 8.87 -21.96 13.40
N HIS A 13 9.71 -22.79 12.79
CA HIS A 13 11.11 -22.50 12.46
C HIS A 13 11.32 -22.47 10.95
N ALA A 14 12.22 -21.61 10.48
CA ALA A 14 12.53 -21.49 9.07
C ALA A 14 13.61 -22.49 8.65
N TYR A 15 13.35 -23.22 7.56
CA TYR A 15 14.32 -24.10 6.91
C TYR A 15 14.66 -23.58 5.52
N SER A 16 15.83 -23.94 5.01
CA SER A 16 16.21 -23.66 3.62
C SER A 16 16.05 -24.90 2.75
N VAL A 17 15.44 -24.76 1.58
CA VAL A 17 15.51 -25.79 0.52
C VAL A 17 16.82 -25.57 -0.24
N THR A 18 17.73 -26.53 -0.19
CA THR A 18 19.10 -26.40 -0.76
C THR A 18 19.34 -27.30 -1.97
N GLY A 19 18.35 -28.12 -2.34
CA GLY A 19 18.45 -28.99 -3.51
C GLY A 19 17.18 -29.78 -3.77
N VAL A 20 17.02 -30.20 -5.03
CA VAL A 20 16.01 -31.16 -5.48
C VAL A 20 16.70 -32.12 -6.45
N ASP A 21 16.38 -33.41 -6.36
CA ASP A 21 16.96 -34.43 -7.25
C ASP A 21 15.96 -35.59 -7.41
N GLU A 22 16.17 -36.43 -8.44
CA GLU A 22 15.36 -37.62 -8.70
C GLU A 22 16.26 -38.85 -8.71
N VAL A 23 15.92 -39.85 -7.89
CA VAL A 23 16.70 -41.09 -7.76
C VAL A 23 15.86 -42.31 -8.11
N VAL A 24 16.45 -43.29 -8.78
CA VAL A 24 15.81 -44.59 -8.98
C VAL A 24 15.97 -45.40 -7.69
N TYR A 25 14.86 -45.66 -7.01
CA TYR A 25 14.79 -46.47 -5.80
C TYR A 25 13.87 -47.65 -6.03
N ARG A 26 14.43 -48.87 -5.95
CA ARG A 26 13.69 -50.14 -6.19
C ARG A 26 12.91 -50.15 -7.51
N GLY A 27 13.53 -49.62 -8.57
CA GLY A 27 12.93 -49.56 -9.91
C GLY A 27 11.95 -48.40 -10.14
N ASN A 28 11.65 -47.60 -9.12
CA ASN A 28 10.76 -46.45 -9.24
C ASN A 28 11.54 -45.13 -9.14
N MET A 29 11.14 -44.15 -9.95
CA MET A 29 11.68 -42.80 -9.83
C MET A 29 11.13 -42.12 -8.57
N THR A 30 12.01 -41.69 -7.68
CA THR A 30 11.68 -41.06 -6.40
C THR A 30 12.22 -39.65 -6.37
N LYS A 31 11.34 -38.67 -6.15
CA LYS A 31 11.68 -37.25 -6.03
C LYS A 31 12.12 -36.95 -4.60
N LEU A 32 13.30 -36.36 -4.46
CA LEU A 32 13.87 -35.98 -3.16
C LEU A 32 14.02 -34.46 -3.08
N VAL A 33 13.85 -33.93 -1.87
CA VAL A 33 14.09 -32.52 -1.54
C VAL A 33 15.11 -32.48 -0.42
N ARG A 34 16.14 -31.64 -0.59
CA ARG A 34 17.17 -31.39 0.42
C ARG A 34 16.83 -30.15 1.22
N ILE A 35 16.76 -30.32 2.53
CA ILE A 35 16.34 -29.32 3.49
C ILE A 35 17.46 -29.09 4.48
N ARG A 36 17.70 -27.83 4.86
CA ARG A 36 18.71 -27.46 5.86
C ARG A 36 18.08 -26.73 7.04
N ASN A 37 18.32 -27.25 8.23
CA ASN A 37 18.09 -26.56 9.50
C ASN A 37 19.21 -25.51 9.70
N PRO A 38 18.89 -24.21 9.82
CA PRO A 38 19.89 -23.17 10.02
C PRO A 38 20.66 -23.28 11.35
N TRP A 39 20.19 -24.08 12.33
CA TRP A 39 20.97 -24.36 13.54
C TRP A 39 22.24 -25.17 13.26
N GLY A 40 22.31 -25.87 12.12
CA GLY A 40 23.44 -26.73 11.78
C GLY A 40 23.45 -28.05 12.54
N GLU A 41 22.35 -28.38 13.20
CA GLU A 41 22.13 -29.61 13.99
C GLU A 41 20.63 -29.92 14.02
N VAL A 42 20.27 -31.10 14.53
CA VAL A 42 18.89 -31.60 14.65
C VAL A 42 18.26 -31.84 13.28
N GLU A 43 18.50 -33.05 12.78
CA GLU A 43 18.09 -33.50 11.45
C GLU A 43 16.92 -34.50 11.45
N TRP A 44 16.23 -34.55 10.31
CA TRP A 44 15.17 -35.51 10.01
C TRP A 44 15.59 -36.96 10.26
N THR A 45 14.76 -37.72 10.95
CA THR A 45 15.02 -39.14 11.24
C THR A 45 14.17 -40.11 10.44
N GLY A 46 13.42 -39.61 9.44
CA GLY A 46 12.60 -40.46 8.59
C GLY A 46 13.37 -41.02 7.38
N ALA A 47 12.62 -41.51 6.39
CA ALA A 47 13.18 -42.02 5.15
C ALA A 47 14.04 -40.94 4.46
N TRP A 48 15.18 -41.36 3.91
CA TRP A 48 16.19 -40.52 3.23
C TRP A 48 17.06 -39.64 4.14
N SER A 49 16.91 -39.75 5.46
CA SER A 49 17.90 -39.21 6.41
C SER A 49 19.33 -39.72 6.12
N ASP A 50 20.33 -39.05 6.68
CA ASP A 50 21.76 -39.36 6.48
C ASP A 50 22.11 -40.82 6.74
N ASN A 51 21.46 -41.43 7.72
CA ASN A 51 21.68 -42.82 8.13
C ASN A 51 20.59 -43.80 7.62
N SER A 52 19.70 -43.34 6.74
CA SER A 52 18.57 -44.14 6.23
C SER A 52 19.03 -45.29 5.34
N ARG A 53 18.34 -46.44 5.43
CA ARG A 53 18.64 -47.65 4.64
C ARG A 53 18.22 -47.53 3.17
N GLU A 54 17.35 -46.59 2.85
CA GLU A 54 16.86 -46.28 1.51
C GLU A 54 18.04 -46.03 0.56
N TRP A 55 19.08 -45.36 1.05
CA TRP A 55 20.34 -45.11 0.33
C TRP A 55 21.08 -46.37 -0.11
N GLU A 56 20.87 -47.53 0.54
CA GLU A 56 21.51 -48.79 0.15
C GLU A 56 20.97 -49.35 -1.17
N ASN A 57 19.76 -48.93 -1.58
CA ASN A 57 19.12 -49.36 -2.83
C ASN A 57 19.21 -48.31 -3.94
N VAL A 58 20.01 -47.26 -3.72
CA VAL A 58 20.36 -46.27 -4.75
C VAL A 58 21.73 -46.63 -5.30
N ASP A 59 21.92 -46.40 -6.61
CA ASP A 59 23.21 -46.62 -7.26
C ASP A 59 24.36 -45.92 -6.51
N ARG A 60 25.52 -46.59 -6.41
CA ARG A 60 26.66 -46.10 -5.63
C ARG A 60 27.17 -44.74 -6.11
N SER A 61 27.13 -44.47 -7.42
CA SER A 61 27.59 -43.20 -7.98
C SER A 61 26.66 -42.05 -7.60
N VAL A 62 25.34 -42.27 -7.66
CA VAL A 62 24.32 -41.29 -7.26
C VAL A 62 24.38 -41.06 -5.75
N ARG A 63 24.48 -42.15 -4.98
CA ARG A 63 24.62 -42.10 -3.52
C ARG A 63 25.85 -41.29 -3.09
N GLY A 64 27.00 -41.49 -3.72
CA GLY A 64 28.23 -40.73 -3.39
C GLY A 64 28.12 -39.23 -3.68
N ARG A 65 27.22 -38.82 -4.58
CA ARG A 65 26.96 -37.41 -4.91
C ARG A 65 25.95 -36.77 -3.94
N LEU A 66 24.94 -37.53 -3.49
CA LEU A 66 23.79 -36.98 -2.78
C LEU A 66 23.82 -37.22 -1.27
N GLN A 67 24.29 -38.38 -0.81
CA GLN A 67 24.31 -38.70 0.61
C GLN A 67 25.56 -38.07 1.25
N ASN A 68 25.32 -37.08 2.10
CA ASN A 68 26.27 -36.68 3.13
C ASN A 68 25.94 -37.43 4.42
N ARG A 69 26.92 -37.66 5.29
CA ARG A 69 26.71 -38.27 6.61
C ARG A 69 27.40 -37.41 7.64
N SER A 70 26.77 -36.28 7.96
CA SER A 70 27.31 -35.30 8.88
C SER A 70 26.17 -34.61 9.60
N GLU A 71 26.33 -34.37 10.89
CA GLU A 71 25.40 -33.50 11.63
C GLU A 71 25.72 -32.04 11.26
N ASP A 72 25.16 -31.57 10.15
CA ASP A 72 25.31 -30.21 9.63
C ASP A 72 23.96 -29.49 9.44
N GLY A 73 22.88 -30.15 9.88
CA GLY A 73 21.50 -29.71 9.78
C GLY A 73 20.88 -29.97 8.41
N GLU A 74 21.63 -30.47 7.43
CA GLU A 74 21.15 -30.74 6.07
C GLU A 74 20.75 -32.22 5.90
N PHE A 75 19.55 -32.45 5.39
CA PHE A 75 19.05 -33.81 5.18
C PHE A 75 18.19 -33.89 3.91
N TRP A 76 18.08 -35.09 3.36
CA TRP A 76 17.12 -35.39 2.32
C TRP A 76 15.83 -35.97 2.91
N MET A 77 14.71 -35.66 2.27
CA MET A 77 13.44 -36.33 2.49
C MET A 77 12.72 -36.54 1.17
N SER A 78 11.76 -37.47 1.14
CA SER A 78 10.94 -37.64 -0.06
C SER A 78 10.07 -36.40 -0.29
N TYR A 79 9.78 -36.05 -1.55
CA TYR A 79 8.85 -34.97 -1.87
C TYR A 79 7.47 -35.18 -1.21
N SER A 80 7.03 -36.44 -1.09
CA SER A 80 5.79 -36.79 -0.40
C SER A 80 5.85 -36.52 1.11
N ASP A 81 6.99 -36.73 1.76
CA ASP A 81 7.17 -36.34 3.17
C ASP A 81 7.25 -34.82 3.30
N PHE A 82 7.94 -34.14 2.38
CA PHE A 82 8.00 -32.68 2.37
C PHE A 82 6.59 -32.07 2.37
N LEU A 83 5.70 -32.52 1.46
CA LEU A 83 4.31 -32.05 1.40
C LEU A 83 3.47 -32.39 2.64
N ARG A 84 3.82 -33.44 3.39
CA ARG A 84 3.11 -33.85 4.61
C ARG A 84 3.56 -33.08 5.84
N GLU A 85 4.85 -32.78 5.91
CA GLU A 85 5.48 -32.21 7.11
C GLU A 85 5.58 -30.67 7.05
N PHE A 86 5.64 -30.08 5.85
CA PHE A 86 5.73 -28.64 5.65
C PHE A 86 4.43 -28.06 5.11
N THR A 87 4.04 -26.89 5.61
CA THR A 87 2.79 -26.21 5.25
C THR A 87 2.98 -25.04 4.29
N ARG A 88 4.20 -24.52 4.16
CA ARG A 88 4.49 -23.32 3.38
C ARG A 88 5.88 -23.36 2.77
N LEU A 89 5.97 -23.01 1.49
CA LEU A 89 7.21 -22.80 0.75
C LEU A 89 7.26 -21.33 0.31
N GLU A 90 8.34 -20.62 0.67
CA GLU A 90 8.57 -19.24 0.24
C GLU A 90 9.74 -19.22 -0.73
N LEU A 91 9.53 -18.59 -1.90
CA LEU A 91 10.55 -18.45 -2.95
C LEU A 91 10.69 -16.97 -3.27
N CYS A 92 11.91 -16.45 -3.15
CA CYS A 92 12.24 -15.09 -3.54
C CYS A 92 12.95 -15.12 -4.91
N ASN A 93 12.25 -14.67 -5.95
CA ASN A 93 12.85 -14.55 -7.27
C ASN A 93 13.71 -13.28 -7.34
N LEU A 94 14.88 -13.38 -7.96
CA LEU A 94 15.77 -12.24 -8.21
C LEU A 94 15.22 -11.32 -9.31
N THR A 95 14.40 -11.86 -10.20
CA THR A 95 13.68 -11.14 -11.25
C THR A 95 12.18 -11.28 -11.03
N ALA A 96 11.39 -10.42 -11.66
CA ALA A 96 9.94 -10.55 -11.66
C ALA A 96 9.44 -11.65 -12.63
N ASP A 97 10.30 -12.57 -13.08
CA ASP A 97 9.90 -13.73 -13.88
C ASP A 97 9.22 -14.80 -13.01
N ALA A 98 8.28 -15.55 -13.58
CA ALA A 98 7.73 -16.73 -12.92
C ALA A 98 8.73 -17.88 -13.03
N LEU A 99 8.76 -18.79 -12.05
CA LEU A 99 9.64 -19.97 -12.07
C LEU A 99 9.41 -20.89 -13.28
N GLN A 100 8.25 -20.76 -13.93
CA GLN A 100 7.86 -21.53 -15.10
C GLN A 100 8.34 -20.89 -16.42
N ASP A 101 8.89 -19.67 -16.38
CA ASP A 101 9.36 -19.00 -17.60
C ASP A 101 10.79 -19.45 -17.92
N HIS A 102 10.97 -20.00 -19.12
CA HIS A 102 12.27 -20.46 -19.61
C HIS A 102 13.10 -19.33 -20.22
N GLN A 103 12.52 -18.14 -20.39
CA GLN A 103 13.22 -16.96 -20.90
C GLN A 103 13.26 -15.86 -19.84
N LEU A 104 14.44 -15.26 -19.68
CA LEU A 104 14.60 -14.07 -18.85
C LEU A 104 13.95 -12.87 -19.55
N LYS A 105 12.90 -12.31 -18.96
CA LYS A 105 12.27 -11.10 -19.48
C LYS A 105 12.90 -9.86 -18.86
N LYS A 106 12.90 -8.76 -19.61
CA LYS A 106 13.23 -7.44 -19.07
C LYS A 106 11.97 -6.87 -18.44
N TRP A 107 12.07 -6.46 -17.18
CA TRP A 107 10.96 -5.87 -16.45
C TRP A 107 11.19 -4.37 -16.31
N SER A 108 10.16 -3.58 -16.61
CA SER A 108 10.05 -2.21 -16.13
C SER A 108 9.60 -2.27 -14.67
N SER A 109 10.17 -1.40 -13.83
CA SER A 109 9.84 -1.33 -12.40
C SER A 109 9.54 0.10 -12.02
N SER A 110 8.45 0.27 -11.28
CA SER A 110 8.04 1.55 -10.73
C SER A 110 7.77 1.40 -9.24
N LEU A 111 8.20 2.41 -8.47
CA LEU A 111 8.26 2.40 -7.02
C LEU A 111 7.54 3.63 -6.46
N TYR A 112 6.52 3.41 -5.64
CA TYR A 112 5.80 4.47 -4.96
C TYR A 112 5.91 4.30 -3.46
N GLN A 113 6.00 5.42 -2.78
CA GLN A 113 5.97 5.48 -1.33
C GLN A 113 4.66 6.14 -0.93
N GLY A 114 3.97 5.56 0.04
CA GLY A 114 2.74 6.13 0.55
C GLY A 114 2.57 5.83 2.03
N GLU A 115 1.49 6.35 2.57
CA GLU A 115 1.21 6.26 3.99
C GLU A 115 -0.30 6.14 4.25
N TRP A 116 -0.64 5.35 5.26
CA TRP A 116 -1.94 5.34 5.89
C TRP A 116 -1.82 6.10 7.21
N ARG A 117 -2.60 7.17 7.35
CA ARG A 117 -2.73 7.98 8.57
C ARG A 117 -4.16 7.99 9.06
N ARG A 118 -4.33 7.86 10.36
CA ARG A 118 -5.66 7.88 10.98
C ARG A 118 -6.34 9.23 10.71
N GLY A 119 -7.62 9.18 10.41
CA GLY A 119 -8.45 10.35 10.10
C GLY A 119 -8.30 10.87 8.65
N SER A 120 -7.25 10.49 7.94
CA SER A 120 -7.05 10.91 6.54
C SER A 120 -7.04 9.69 5.62
N THR A 121 -5.87 9.10 5.37
CA THR A 121 -5.67 8.08 4.33
C THR A 121 -5.86 6.64 4.81
N ALA A 122 -6.02 6.37 6.11
CA ALA A 122 -6.22 5.03 6.65
C ALA A 122 -7.68 4.54 6.48
N GLY A 123 -8.07 4.27 5.24
CA GLY A 123 -9.45 3.98 4.84
C GLY A 123 -9.92 2.55 5.10
N GLY A 124 -9.01 1.60 5.34
CA GLY A 124 -9.34 0.17 5.46
C GLY A 124 -9.70 -0.45 4.11
N CYS A 125 -10.08 -1.74 4.08
CA CYS A 125 -10.36 -2.46 2.84
C CYS A 125 -11.78 -2.21 2.31
N ARG A 126 -12.13 -2.81 1.15
CA ARG A 126 -13.41 -2.62 0.46
C ARG A 126 -14.65 -2.99 1.29
N ASN A 127 -14.48 -3.76 2.36
CA ASN A 127 -15.54 -4.07 3.33
C ASN A 127 -16.01 -2.83 4.12
N PHE A 128 -15.23 -1.75 4.10
CA PHE A 128 -15.50 -0.47 4.76
C PHE A 128 -15.77 0.62 3.70
N PRO A 129 -16.90 0.58 2.96
CA PRO A 129 -17.14 1.48 1.83
C PRO A 129 -17.20 2.96 2.21
N ALA A 130 -17.52 3.28 3.47
CA ALA A 130 -17.54 4.65 3.98
C ALA A 130 -16.17 5.33 3.91
N THR A 131 -15.09 4.55 4.05
CA THR A 131 -13.72 5.06 4.21
C THR A 131 -12.73 4.50 3.18
N PHE A 132 -13.05 3.39 2.51
CA PHE A 132 -12.15 2.73 1.53
C PHE A 132 -11.62 3.68 0.46
N TRP A 133 -12.47 4.59 -0.02
CA TRP A 133 -12.11 5.55 -1.07
C TRP A 133 -11.04 6.54 -0.64
N LEU A 134 -10.76 6.70 0.66
CA LEU A 134 -9.76 7.64 1.19
C LEU A 134 -8.33 7.12 1.10
N ASN A 135 -8.15 5.80 0.91
CA ASN A 135 -6.81 5.25 0.73
C ASN A 135 -6.12 5.90 -0.48
N PRO A 136 -4.78 6.00 -0.47
CA PRO A 136 -4.03 6.48 -1.63
C PRO A 136 -4.38 5.65 -2.88
N GLN A 137 -4.42 6.29 -4.05
CA GLN A 137 -4.82 5.67 -5.30
C GLN A 137 -3.68 5.82 -6.31
N PHE A 138 -3.38 4.76 -7.06
CA PHE A 138 -2.29 4.79 -8.04
C PHE A 138 -2.80 4.31 -9.38
N LYS A 139 -2.78 5.19 -10.38
CA LYS A 139 -3.17 4.84 -11.74
C LYS A 139 -2.02 4.12 -12.44
N ILE A 140 -2.32 3.02 -13.11
CA ILE A 140 -1.41 2.23 -13.93
C ILE A 140 -1.95 2.16 -15.36
N VAL A 141 -1.07 2.24 -16.35
CA VAL A 141 -1.43 2.16 -17.76
C VAL A 141 -0.78 0.93 -18.38
N LEU A 142 -1.60 -0.02 -18.82
CA LEU A 142 -1.18 -1.25 -19.50
C LEU A 142 -1.40 -1.07 -21.01
N GLN A 143 -0.32 -0.82 -21.77
CA GLN A 143 -0.44 -0.47 -23.19
C GLN A 143 -0.11 -1.62 -24.15
N HIS A 144 0.67 -2.58 -23.70
CA HIS A 144 1.34 -3.51 -24.60
C HIS A 144 1.19 -4.95 -24.12
N PRO A 145 0.26 -5.71 -24.72
CA PRO A 145 0.08 -7.13 -24.41
C PRO A 145 1.38 -7.93 -24.54
N ASP A 146 1.48 -9.01 -23.78
CA ASP A 146 2.70 -9.83 -23.68
C ASP A 146 3.02 -10.50 -25.03
N THR A 147 1.99 -10.99 -25.71
CA THR A 147 2.10 -11.68 -27.01
C THR A 147 1.53 -10.86 -28.17
N PRO A 148 2.14 -10.89 -29.37
CA PRO A 148 1.56 -10.27 -30.57
C PRO A 148 0.16 -10.82 -30.86
N GLY A 149 -0.85 -9.95 -30.88
CA GLY A 149 -2.26 -10.33 -31.09
C GLY A 149 -3.01 -10.80 -29.84
N GLY A 150 -2.36 -10.81 -28.67
CA GLY A 150 -3.01 -11.03 -27.37
C GLY A 150 -3.72 -9.76 -26.88
N SER A 151 -4.63 -9.92 -25.91
CA SER A 151 -5.31 -8.80 -25.23
C SER A 151 -4.63 -8.38 -23.92
N ASP A 152 -3.89 -9.30 -23.30
CA ASP A 152 -3.55 -9.19 -21.89
C ASP A 152 -2.09 -8.80 -21.65
N CYS A 153 -1.89 -8.03 -20.59
CA CYS A 153 -0.59 -7.59 -20.10
C CYS A 153 -0.33 -8.24 -18.73
N SER A 154 0.83 -8.88 -18.59
CA SER A 154 1.28 -9.45 -17.32
C SER A 154 2.06 -8.42 -16.51
N PHE A 155 1.73 -8.35 -15.22
CA PHE A 155 2.43 -7.48 -14.27
C PHE A 155 2.42 -8.09 -12.86
N LEU A 156 3.30 -7.59 -12.01
CA LEU A 156 3.40 -7.98 -10.61
C LEU A 156 3.24 -6.73 -9.74
N VAL A 157 2.34 -6.81 -8.78
CA VAL A 157 2.16 -5.77 -7.76
C VAL A 157 2.72 -6.30 -6.44
N GLY A 158 3.60 -5.54 -5.80
CA GLY A 158 4.13 -5.81 -4.47
C GLY A 158 3.85 -4.66 -3.53
N LEU A 159 3.06 -4.90 -2.49
CA LEU A 159 2.74 -3.92 -1.44
C LEU A 159 3.49 -4.30 -0.16
N MET A 160 4.44 -3.48 0.26
CA MET A 160 5.26 -3.70 1.46
C MET A 160 5.00 -2.64 2.53
N GLN A 161 4.76 -3.03 3.78
CA GLN A 161 4.74 -2.13 4.93
C GLN A 161 6.16 -1.90 5.50
N LYS A 162 6.48 -0.65 5.81
CA LYS A 162 7.82 -0.21 6.26
C LYS A 162 7.95 -0.18 7.78
N ASP A 163 9.19 -0.33 8.25
CA ASP A 163 9.65 -0.07 9.63
C ASP A 163 8.89 -0.73 10.79
N ARG A 164 8.00 -1.69 10.52
CA ARG A 164 7.23 -2.41 11.53
C ARG A 164 8.08 -3.12 12.58
N ARG A 165 9.26 -3.62 12.20
CA ARG A 165 10.19 -4.26 13.16
C ARG A 165 10.67 -3.30 14.24
N ARG A 166 10.87 -2.01 13.93
CA ARG A 166 11.26 -0.98 14.91
C ARG A 166 10.12 -0.74 15.91
N LYS A 167 8.88 -0.72 15.43
CA LYS A 167 7.67 -0.49 16.23
C LYS A 167 7.24 -1.70 17.08
N ARG A 168 7.86 -2.86 16.93
CA ARG A 168 7.60 -4.03 17.80
C ARG A 168 7.91 -3.78 19.26
N GLN A 169 8.90 -2.93 19.56
CA GLN A 169 9.21 -2.53 20.94
C GLN A 169 8.06 -1.74 21.59
N GLU A 170 7.19 -1.14 20.78
CA GLU A 170 6.00 -0.39 21.19
C GLU A 170 4.73 -1.27 21.15
N GLY A 171 4.87 -2.58 20.94
CA GLY A 171 3.75 -3.52 20.85
C GLY A 171 3.00 -3.50 19.51
N GLN A 172 3.49 -2.78 18.50
CA GLN A 172 2.90 -2.79 17.16
C GLN A 172 3.57 -3.84 16.26
N ASP A 173 2.78 -4.75 15.69
CA ASP A 173 3.27 -5.75 14.73
C ASP A 173 2.85 -5.40 13.28
N MET A 174 3.03 -6.34 12.36
CA MET A 174 2.56 -6.24 10.98
C MET A 174 1.04 -6.08 10.94
N GLU A 175 0.57 -5.10 10.19
CA GLU A 175 -0.86 -4.97 9.89
C GLU A 175 -1.25 -5.94 8.79
N THR A 176 -2.51 -6.37 8.80
CA THR A 176 -3.10 -7.10 7.69
C THR A 176 -3.26 -6.16 6.49
N ILE A 177 -2.51 -6.38 5.42
CA ILE A 177 -2.47 -5.50 4.23
C ILE A 177 -2.91 -6.23 2.97
N GLY A 178 -3.35 -5.48 1.97
CA GLY A 178 -3.75 -5.96 0.66
C GLY A 178 -4.07 -4.81 -0.30
N PHE A 179 -4.44 -5.13 -1.53
CA PHE A 179 -4.79 -4.12 -2.53
C PHE A 179 -5.89 -4.61 -3.47
N ALA A 180 -6.60 -3.66 -4.08
CA ALA A 180 -7.61 -3.93 -5.09
C ALA A 180 -7.35 -3.08 -6.34
N LEU A 181 -7.72 -3.60 -7.51
CA LEU A 181 -7.59 -2.94 -8.80
C LEU A 181 -8.95 -2.70 -9.42
N TYR A 182 -9.13 -1.53 -10.02
CA TYR A 182 -10.35 -1.11 -10.69
C TYR A 182 -10.01 -0.55 -12.06
N GLU A 183 -10.75 -0.92 -13.09
CA GLU A 183 -10.66 -0.27 -14.39
C GLU A 183 -11.15 1.18 -14.29
N PHE A 184 -10.38 2.11 -14.86
CA PHE A 184 -10.70 3.52 -14.85
C PHE A 184 -10.06 4.23 -16.04
N THR A 185 -10.90 4.67 -16.98
CA THR A 185 -10.50 5.52 -18.10
C THR A 185 -10.87 6.97 -17.78
N GLY A 186 -9.92 7.71 -17.20
CA GLY A 186 -10.18 9.10 -16.79
C GLY A 186 -8.90 9.91 -16.61
N ARG A 187 -9.09 11.20 -16.33
CA ARG A 187 -7.99 12.16 -16.19
C ARG A 187 -7.25 11.97 -14.86
N SER A 188 -5.95 12.26 -14.88
CA SER A 188 -5.10 12.44 -13.71
C SER A 188 -5.52 13.70 -12.93
N GLY A 189 -4.99 13.90 -11.71
CA GLY A 189 -5.32 15.07 -10.88
C GLY A 189 -6.70 14.98 -10.20
N VAL A 190 -7.25 13.77 -10.05
CA VAL A 190 -8.56 13.54 -9.44
C VAL A 190 -8.49 12.36 -8.47
N HIS A 191 -8.91 12.54 -7.23
CA HIS A 191 -9.02 11.44 -6.27
C HIS A 191 -10.42 10.82 -6.35
N LEU A 192 -10.54 9.53 -6.69
CA LEU A 192 -11.86 8.90 -6.85
C LEU A 192 -12.60 8.80 -5.51
N LYS A 193 -13.88 9.16 -5.53
CA LYS A 193 -14.72 9.23 -4.34
C LYS A 193 -15.54 7.96 -4.14
N ARG A 194 -16.26 7.88 -3.01
CA ARG A 194 -17.05 6.72 -2.57
C ARG A 194 -17.90 6.08 -3.66
N ASP A 195 -18.64 6.89 -4.41
CA ASP A 195 -19.67 6.40 -5.33
C ASP A 195 -19.07 5.60 -6.50
N PHE A 196 -17.83 5.90 -6.90
CA PHE A 196 -17.10 5.11 -7.89
C PHE A 196 -16.93 3.66 -7.40
N PHE A 197 -16.39 3.47 -6.20
CA PHE A 197 -16.12 2.13 -5.66
C PHE A 197 -17.39 1.36 -5.27
N LEU A 198 -18.51 2.05 -5.06
CA LEU A 198 -19.82 1.43 -4.85
C LEU A 198 -20.41 0.89 -6.14
N THR A 199 -20.14 1.54 -7.28
CA THR A 199 -20.72 1.22 -8.58
C THR A 199 -19.81 0.35 -9.46
N HIS A 200 -18.51 0.27 -9.16
CA HIS A 200 -17.53 -0.47 -9.94
C HIS A 200 -17.03 -1.71 -9.18
N ALA A 201 -17.00 -2.85 -9.87
CA ALA A 201 -16.39 -4.08 -9.35
C ALA A 201 -14.87 -4.05 -9.53
N SER A 202 -14.14 -4.73 -8.65
CA SER A 202 -12.68 -4.85 -8.79
C SER A 202 -12.32 -5.78 -9.95
N SER A 203 -11.45 -5.32 -10.85
CA SER A 203 -10.90 -6.12 -11.96
C SER A 203 -9.91 -7.17 -11.47
N ALA A 204 -9.14 -6.85 -10.43
CA ALA A 204 -8.23 -7.77 -9.76
C ALA A 204 -8.02 -7.33 -8.30
N ARG A 205 -7.38 -8.18 -7.49
CA ARG A 205 -7.02 -7.88 -6.10
C ARG A 205 -5.91 -8.81 -5.64
N SER A 206 -5.23 -8.46 -4.55
CA SER A 206 -4.40 -9.42 -3.82
C SER A 206 -5.24 -10.61 -3.39
N GLU A 207 -4.70 -11.83 -3.50
CA GLU A 207 -5.43 -13.07 -3.17
C GLU A 207 -5.98 -13.07 -1.75
N LEU A 208 -5.17 -12.59 -0.80
CA LEU A 208 -5.52 -12.49 0.61
C LEU A 208 -5.07 -11.15 1.17
N PHE A 209 -5.83 -10.67 2.14
CA PHE A 209 -5.34 -9.70 3.12
C PHE A 209 -4.60 -10.48 4.20
N ILE A 210 -3.30 -10.23 4.37
CA ILE A 210 -2.46 -11.00 5.29
C ILE A 210 -1.48 -10.09 6.02
N ASN A 211 -1.17 -10.44 7.27
CA ASN A 211 -0.27 -9.71 8.16
C ASN A 211 1.21 -10.05 7.93
N LEU A 212 1.63 -9.99 6.66
CA LEU A 212 3.04 -10.13 6.27
C LEU A 212 3.66 -8.76 6.00
N ARG A 213 5.00 -8.71 5.99
CA ARG A 213 5.72 -7.49 5.61
C ARG A 213 5.37 -7.05 4.20
N GLU A 214 5.16 -8.00 3.29
CA GLU A 214 4.82 -7.74 1.90
C GLU A 214 3.75 -8.72 1.41
N VAL A 215 2.83 -8.20 0.60
CA VAL A 215 1.87 -8.97 -0.19
C VAL A 215 2.15 -8.69 -1.65
N SER A 216 2.44 -9.74 -2.41
CA SER A 216 2.70 -9.64 -3.85
C SER A 216 1.75 -10.54 -4.64
N SER A 217 1.28 -10.07 -5.78
CA SER A 217 0.47 -10.89 -6.70
C SER A 217 0.90 -10.64 -8.14
N ARG A 218 1.06 -11.72 -8.91
CA ARG A 218 1.17 -11.66 -10.36
C ARG A 218 -0.23 -11.63 -10.94
N LEU A 219 -0.50 -10.66 -11.79
CA LEU A 219 -1.81 -10.38 -12.36
C LEU A 219 -1.68 -10.29 -13.88
N GLN A 220 -2.80 -10.58 -14.53
CA GLN A 220 -2.95 -10.49 -15.98
C GLN A 220 -4.28 -9.78 -16.24
N LEU A 221 -4.23 -8.65 -16.93
CA LEU A 221 -5.39 -7.85 -17.27
C LEU A 221 -5.29 -7.37 -18.73
N PRO A 222 -6.42 -7.11 -19.41
CA PRO A 222 -6.40 -6.49 -20.73
C PRO A 222 -5.61 -5.17 -20.75
N ALA A 223 -5.14 -4.79 -21.94
CA ALA A 223 -4.61 -3.44 -22.14
C ALA A 223 -5.68 -2.39 -21.78
N GLY A 224 -5.32 -1.42 -20.95
CA GLY A 224 -6.25 -0.46 -20.37
C GLY A 224 -5.62 0.37 -19.24
N GLU A 225 -6.46 1.19 -18.62
CA GLU A 225 -6.10 2.02 -17.47
C GLU A 225 -6.77 1.49 -16.22
N TYR A 226 -5.98 1.32 -15.16
CA TYR A 226 -6.45 0.76 -13.90
C TYR A 226 -5.97 1.59 -12.72
N ILE A 227 -6.66 1.50 -11.58
CA ILE A 227 -6.24 2.11 -10.33
C ILE A 227 -5.99 1.01 -9.31
N ILE A 228 -4.81 1.06 -8.68
CA ILE A 228 -4.46 0.25 -7.52
C ILE A 228 -4.81 1.05 -6.26
N VAL A 229 -5.60 0.45 -5.37
CA VAL A 229 -5.92 0.99 -4.05
C VAL A 229 -5.28 0.09 -2.98
N PRO A 230 -4.07 0.40 -2.50
CA PRO A 230 -3.45 -0.29 -1.37
C PRO A 230 -4.10 0.13 -0.05
N SER A 231 -4.39 -0.85 0.82
CA SER A 231 -5.03 -0.60 2.11
C SER A 231 -4.61 -1.61 3.18
N THR A 232 -4.77 -1.22 4.44
CA THR A 232 -4.91 -2.16 5.55
C THR A 232 -6.29 -2.81 5.52
N PHE A 233 -6.46 -3.94 6.21
CA PHE A 233 -7.75 -4.61 6.29
C PHE A 233 -8.77 -3.75 7.04
N GLU A 234 -8.42 -3.35 8.27
CA GLU A 234 -9.22 -2.46 9.10
C GLU A 234 -8.89 -0.98 8.80
N PRO A 235 -9.86 -0.07 8.92
CA PRO A 235 -9.60 1.37 8.86
C PRO A 235 -8.78 1.85 10.08
N HIS A 236 -8.29 3.07 10.01
CA HIS A 236 -7.54 3.76 11.08
C HIS A 236 -6.18 3.16 11.46
N LYS A 237 -5.73 2.09 10.78
CA LYS A 237 -4.40 1.52 10.98
C LYS A 237 -3.36 2.39 10.28
N GLU A 238 -2.34 2.78 11.04
CA GLU A 238 -1.29 3.66 10.54
C GLU A 238 -0.06 2.87 10.12
N ALA A 239 0.42 3.09 8.90
CA ALA A 239 1.67 2.54 8.39
C ALA A 239 2.23 3.42 7.29
N ASP A 240 3.54 3.30 7.08
CA ASP A 240 4.15 3.67 5.81
C ASP A 240 4.23 2.42 4.94
N PHE A 241 4.04 2.59 3.64
CA PHE A 241 4.14 1.51 2.69
C PHE A 241 4.96 1.89 1.47
N CYS A 242 5.27 0.85 0.70
CA CYS A 242 5.87 0.94 -0.59
C CYS A 242 5.09 0.06 -1.57
N LEU A 243 4.64 0.65 -2.68
CA LEU A 243 3.97 -0.05 -3.76
C LEU A 243 4.95 -0.20 -4.92
N ARG A 244 5.14 -1.43 -5.38
CA ARG A 244 5.97 -1.76 -6.54
C ARG A 244 5.10 -2.37 -7.62
N VAL A 245 5.28 -1.91 -8.84
CA VAL A 245 4.69 -2.52 -10.02
C VAL A 245 5.81 -2.91 -10.97
N PHE A 246 5.82 -4.18 -11.37
CA PHE A 246 6.71 -4.71 -12.38
C PHE A 246 5.88 -5.11 -13.60
N SER A 247 6.26 -4.64 -14.78
CA SER A 247 5.58 -4.96 -16.05
C SER A 247 6.61 -5.36 -17.10
N GLU A 248 6.24 -6.25 -18.03
CA GLU A 248 7.18 -6.71 -19.08
C GLU A 248 7.59 -5.58 -20.04
N LYS A 249 6.71 -4.58 -20.19
CA LYS A 249 6.93 -3.40 -21.00
C LYS A 249 6.65 -2.16 -20.15
N PRO A 250 7.33 -1.03 -20.40
CA PRO A 250 7.14 0.19 -19.63
C PRO A 250 5.66 0.54 -19.49
N SER A 251 5.19 0.57 -18.25
CA SER A 251 3.86 1.02 -17.88
C SER A 251 4.01 2.30 -17.08
N GLY A 252 3.33 3.37 -17.51
CA GLY A 252 3.20 4.58 -16.71
C GLY A 252 2.41 4.24 -15.44
N ILE A 253 2.95 4.64 -14.30
CA ILE A 253 2.20 4.66 -13.05
C ILE A 253 2.33 6.05 -12.45
N GLU A 254 1.25 6.52 -11.86
CA GLU A 254 1.15 7.84 -11.27
C GLU A 254 0.28 7.76 -10.03
N GLU A 255 0.58 8.59 -9.04
CA GLU A 255 -0.33 8.78 -7.93
C GLU A 255 -1.54 9.55 -8.43
N LEU A 256 -2.72 9.02 -8.13
CA LEU A 256 -3.99 9.57 -8.52
C LEU A 256 -4.57 10.30 -7.30
N ASP A 257 -4.34 11.60 -7.25
CA ASP A 257 -4.77 12.48 -6.16
C ASP A 257 -5.31 13.79 -6.74
N ASP A 258 -6.01 14.59 -5.92
CA ASP A 258 -6.60 15.86 -6.34
C ASP A 258 -5.51 16.93 -6.56
N ASP A 259 -5.60 17.67 -7.67
CA ASP A 259 -4.80 18.88 -7.86
C ASP A 259 -5.16 19.95 -6.83
N VAL A 260 -4.15 20.66 -6.33
CA VAL A 260 -4.33 21.73 -5.33
C VAL A 260 -4.99 22.94 -5.97
N THR A 261 -6.28 23.14 -5.71
CA THR A 261 -7.08 24.23 -6.30
C THR A 261 -8.06 24.82 -5.28
N ALA A 262 -8.38 26.11 -5.45
CA ALA A 262 -9.32 26.83 -4.59
C ALA A 262 -10.25 27.76 -5.40
N GLU A 263 -11.55 27.66 -5.17
CA GLU A 263 -12.56 28.58 -5.72
C GLU A 263 -12.77 29.77 -4.77
N LEU A 264 -12.03 30.85 -5.00
CA LEU A 264 -12.01 32.01 -4.11
C LEU A 264 -13.01 33.11 -4.56
N PRO A 265 -13.76 33.73 -3.62
CA PRO A 265 -14.60 34.88 -3.93
C PRO A 265 -13.76 36.15 -4.20
N THR A 266 -14.30 37.04 -5.05
CA THR A 266 -13.70 38.33 -5.44
C THR A 266 -13.57 39.30 -4.27
N GLU A 267 -12.52 40.11 -4.26
CA GLU A 267 -12.03 40.89 -3.12
C GLU A 267 -13.00 41.94 -2.54
N THR A 268 -12.82 42.22 -1.24
CA THR A 268 -13.11 43.51 -0.59
C THR A 268 -11.79 44.06 -0.01
N ASP A 269 -11.72 45.37 0.20
CA ASP A 269 -10.52 46.16 0.42
C ASP A 269 -9.66 45.72 1.62
N GLY A 270 -8.33 45.77 1.45
CA GLY A 270 -7.33 45.35 2.45
C GLY A 270 -7.11 46.35 3.59
N SER A 271 -8.19 46.92 4.14
CA SER A 271 -8.14 48.06 5.08
C SER A 271 -7.62 47.69 6.49
N GLY A 272 -7.50 46.40 6.80
CA GLY A 272 -7.12 45.90 8.13
C GLY A 272 -8.15 46.19 9.23
N LYS A 273 -9.33 46.69 8.86
CA LYS A 273 -10.51 46.87 9.71
C LYS A 273 -11.70 46.19 9.03
N LEU A 274 -12.79 45.98 9.76
CA LEU A 274 -14.05 45.48 9.22
C LEU A 274 -15.06 46.63 9.21
N GLY A 275 -15.14 47.33 8.10
CA GLY A 275 -16.27 48.17 7.72
C GLY A 275 -17.54 47.34 7.51
N LEU A 276 -18.69 48.01 7.41
CA LEU A 276 -20.00 47.34 7.37
C LEU A 276 -20.16 46.45 6.12
N THR A 277 -19.57 46.85 4.98
CA THR A 277 -19.56 46.07 3.74
C THR A 277 -18.69 44.82 3.87
N GLU A 278 -17.45 44.96 4.35
CA GLU A 278 -16.53 43.84 4.59
C GLU A 278 -17.13 42.86 5.62
N PHE A 279 -17.77 43.37 6.67
CA PHE A 279 -18.48 42.55 7.67
C PHE A 279 -19.65 41.78 7.05
N HIS A 280 -20.43 42.41 6.18
CA HIS A 280 -21.53 41.72 5.49
C HIS A 280 -21.01 40.57 4.63
N VAL A 281 -19.92 40.79 3.87
CA VAL A 281 -19.26 39.73 3.09
C VAL A 281 -18.78 38.59 3.98
N LEU A 282 -18.11 38.90 5.10
CA LEU A 282 -17.67 37.90 6.06
C LEU A 282 -18.86 37.12 6.66
N TRP A 283 -19.95 37.80 6.98
CA TRP A 283 -21.14 37.19 7.56
C TRP A 283 -21.83 36.22 6.60
N GLU A 284 -22.01 36.62 5.33
CA GLU A 284 -22.56 35.71 4.30
C GLU A 284 -21.64 34.51 4.05
N LYS A 285 -20.33 34.71 4.13
CA LYS A 285 -19.34 33.63 4.06
C LYS A 285 -19.45 32.66 5.24
N ILE A 286 -19.54 33.15 6.47
CA ILE A 286 -19.75 32.31 7.66
C ILE A 286 -21.08 31.54 7.55
N LYS A 287 -22.15 32.16 7.04
CA LYS A 287 -23.42 31.46 6.78
C LYS A 287 -23.28 30.35 5.75
N ARG A 288 -22.52 30.57 4.68
CA ARG A 288 -22.21 29.53 3.68
C ARG A 288 -21.48 28.37 4.35
N TYR A 289 -20.45 28.65 5.14
CA TYR A 289 -19.71 27.61 5.86
C TYR A 289 -20.57 26.87 6.88
N LEU A 290 -21.48 27.56 7.56
CA LEU A 290 -22.45 26.93 8.46
C LEU A 290 -23.41 26.00 7.72
N THR A 291 -23.84 26.39 6.51
CA THR A 291 -24.69 25.55 5.66
C THR A 291 -23.95 24.27 5.26
N ILE A 292 -22.70 24.39 4.80
CA ILE A 292 -21.85 23.24 4.43
C ILE A 292 -21.62 22.35 5.65
N PHE A 293 -21.22 22.92 6.79
CA PHE A 293 -20.98 22.16 8.02
C PHE A 293 -22.20 21.32 8.42
N ARG A 294 -23.40 21.92 8.37
CA ARG A 294 -24.67 21.22 8.69
C ARG A 294 -25.08 20.16 7.67
N GLU A 295 -24.62 20.27 6.43
CA GLU A 295 -24.85 19.25 5.40
C GLU A 295 -24.07 17.97 5.72
N PHE A 296 -22.89 18.11 6.32
CA PHE A 296 -21.98 17.01 6.63
C PHE A 296 -22.05 16.52 8.09
N ASP A 297 -22.51 17.35 9.03
CA ASP A 297 -22.88 16.95 10.41
C ASP A 297 -24.25 16.25 10.42
N LEU A 298 -24.31 15.06 9.80
CA LEU A 298 -25.54 14.32 9.56
C LEU A 298 -26.24 13.89 10.86
N ASP A 299 -25.47 13.60 11.90
CA ASP A 299 -25.97 13.18 13.20
C ASP A 299 -26.29 14.36 14.14
N LYS A 300 -26.00 15.59 13.71
CA LYS A 300 -26.18 16.82 14.47
C LYS A 300 -25.45 16.80 15.81
N SER A 301 -24.30 16.12 15.84
CA SER A 301 -23.42 16.08 17.00
C SER A 301 -22.80 17.44 17.29
N GLY A 302 -22.81 18.36 16.32
CA GLY A 302 -22.09 19.63 16.38
C GLY A 302 -20.63 19.49 15.99
N THR A 303 -20.23 18.32 15.49
CA THR A 303 -18.87 18.00 15.03
C THR A 303 -18.92 17.23 13.73
N MET A 304 -17.88 17.36 12.91
CA MET A 304 -17.67 16.52 11.73
C MET A 304 -16.53 15.55 12.00
N SER A 305 -16.66 14.32 11.52
CA SER A 305 -15.51 13.43 11.39
C SER A 305 -14.50 14.01 10.39
N SER A 306 -13.25 13.56 10.52
CA SER A 306 -12.21 13.88 9.55
C SER A 306 -12.59 13.48 8.10
N TYR A 307 -13.45 12.48 7.91
CA TYR A 307 -13.90 12.05 6.57
C TYR A 307 -14.91 13.01 5.96
N GLU A 308 -15.86 13.47 6.77
CA GLU A 308 -16.81 14.53 6.43
C GLU A 308 -16.07 15.83 6.14
N MET A 309 -15.03 16.15 6.91
CA MET A 309 -14.20 17.33 6.66
C MET A 309 -13.61 17.33 5.24
N ARG A 310 -13.16 16.18 4.70
CA ARG A 310 -12.63 16.11 3.33
C ARG A 310 -13.67 16.52 2.30
N MET A 311 -14.90 16.04 2.47
CA MET A 311 -16.01 16.38 1.57
C MET A 311 -16.47 17.82 1.76
N ALA A 312 -16.48 18.32 3.00
CA ALA A 312 -16.83 19.69 3.32
C ALA A 312 -15.85 20.72 2.73
N LEU A 313 -14.54 20.41 2.70
CA LEU A 313 -13.54 21.23 2.02
C LEU A 313 -13.79 21.29 0.51
N ASP A 314 -14.10 20.16 -0.13
CA ASP A 314 -14.44 20.09 -1.56
C ASP A 314 -15.70 20.92 -1.87
N SER A 315 -16.77 20.78 -1.08
CA SER A 315 -17.99 21.61 -1.18
C SER A 315 -17.75 23.10 -0.90
N ALA A 316 -16.73 23.42 -0.10
CA ALA A 316 -16.29 24.80 0.13
C ALA A 316 -15.44 25.36 -1.02
N GLY A 317 -15.07 24.54 -2.00
CA GLY A 317 -14.31 24.91 -3.18
C GLY A 317 -12.81 24.64 -3.07
N PHE A 318 -12.35 23.84 -2.10
CA PHE A 318 -10.95 23.49 -1.91
C PHE A 318 -10.70 22.04 -2.26
N LYS A 319 -9.91 21.80 -3.31
CA LYS A 319 -9.37 20.48 -3.64
C LYS A 319 -7.91 20.41 -3.24
N LEU A 320 -7.57 19.38 -2.48
CA LEU A 320 -6.28 19.24 -1.82
C LEU A 320 -5.81 17.80 -1.94
N THR A 321 -4.49 17.64 -2.05
CA THR A 321 -3.85 16.33 -2.00
C THR A 321 -4.03 15.66 -0.63
N ASN A 322 -3.89 14.35 -0.59
CA ASN A 322 -3.86 13.53 0.62
C ASN A 322 -2.84 14.07 1.64
N GLN A 323 -1.66 14.51 1.20
CA GLN A 323 -0.62 15.04 2.09
C GLN A 323 -1.06 16.34 2.78
N LEU A 324 -1.60 17.31 2.02
CA LEU A 324 -2.11 18.56 2.61
C LEU A 324 -3.30 18.28 3.53
N PHE A 325 -4.19 17.36 3.14
CA PHE A 325 -5.31 16.97 3.96
C PHE A 325 -4.87 16.35 5.29
N GLN A 326 -3.85 15.48 5.28
CA GLN A 326 -3.26 14.95 6.52
C GLN A 326 -2.75 16.05 7.46
N LEU A 327 -2.09 17.09 6.93
CA LEU A 327 -1.61 18.22 7.75
C LEU A 327 -2.77 19.04 8.33
N ILE A 328 -3.86 19.19 7.58
CA ILE A 328 -5.09 19.82 8.07
C ILE A 328 -5.67 19.03 9.23
N ILE A 329 -5.82 17.71 9.07
CA ILE A 329 -6.32 16.83 10.13
C ILE A 329 -5.43 16.97 11.38
N LEU A 330 -4.12 16.85 11.24
CA LEU A 330 -3.18 16.99 12.36
C LEU A 330 -3.32 18.32 13.13
N ARG A 331 -3.68 19.41 12.44
CA ARG A 331 -3.72 20.75 13.01
C ARG A 331 -5.08 21.15 13.58
N TYR A 332 -6.16 20.70 12.97
CA TYR A 332 -7.51 21.23 13.21
C TYR A 332 -8.49 20.19 13.76
N THR A 333 -8.10 18.93 13.92
CA THR A 333 -8.96 17.93 14.59
C THR A 333 -8.61 17.78 16.06
N GLU A 334 -9.62 17.45 16.85
CA GLU A 334 -9.47 17.04 18.25
C GLU A 334 -8.86 15.62 18.35
N ALA A 335 -8.54 15.19 19.57
CA ALA A 335 -7.87 13.91 19.83
C ALA A 335 -8.69 12.69 19.37
N ASP A 336 -10.01 12.83 19.26
CA ASP A 336 -10.93 11.81 18.77
C ASP A 336 -11.14 11.85 17.24
N MET A 337 -10.42 12.72 16.53
CA MET A 337 -10.55 12.98 15.08
C MET A 337 -11.83 13.70 14.67
N SER A 338 -12.52 14.34 15.62
CA SER A 338 -13.63 15.25 15.34
C SER A 338 -13.15 16.67 15.04
N VAL A 339 -13.99 17.43 14.33
CA VAL A 339 -13.76 18.83 13.96
C VAL A 339 -15.02 19.61 14.27
N ASP A 340 -14.93 20.54 15.21
CA ASP A 340 -16.04 21.45 15.50
C ASP A 340 -16.13 22.58 14.48
N PHE A 341 -17.20 23.37 14.59
CA PHE A 341 -17.45 24.46 13.64
C PHE A 341 -16.37 25.55 13.68
N ASP A 342 -15.79 25.83 14.86
CA ASP A 342 -14.76 26.87 15.02
C ASP A 342 -13.46 26.48 14.32
N ASN A 343 -12.99 25.24 14.53
CA ASN A 343 -11.82 24.71 13.84
C ASN A 343 -12.05 24.60 12.33
N PHE A 344 -13.25 24.22 11.90
CA PHE A 344 -13.60 24.16 10.47
C PHE A 344 -13.53 25.54 9.79
N VAL A 345 -14.15 26.57 10.39
CA VAL A 345 -14.11 27.95 9.86
C VAL A 345 -12.69 28.50 9.89
N THR A 346 -11.95 28.26 10.99
CA THR A 346 -10.56 28.70 11.10
C THR A 346 -9.67 28.09 10.02
N CYS A 347 -9.84 26.79 9.74
CA CYS A 347 -9.14 26.11 8.67
C CYS A 347 -9.45 26.73 7.30
N LEU A 348 -10.73 26.93 6.96
CA LEU A 348 -11.15 27.49 5.68
C LEU A 348 -10.66 28.93 5.46
N VAL A 349 -10.78 29.78 6.48
CA VAL A 349 -10.28 31.15 6.42
C VAL A 349 -8.78 31.17 6.21
N ARG A 350 -8.03 30.31 6.93
CA ARG A 350 -6.58 30.23 6.80
C ARG A 350 -6.13 29.70 5.45
N LEU A 351 -6.81 28.65 4.92
CA LEU A 351 -6.56 28.17 3.56
C LEU A 351 -6.81 29.28 2.54
N GLU A 352 -7.95 29.96 2.62
CA GLU A 352 -8.26 31.05 1.72
C GLU A 352 -7.20 32.15 1.74
N THR A 353 -6.77 32.59 2.93
CA THR A 353 -5.72 33.59 3.04
C THR A 353 -4.44 33.11 2.38
N MET A 354 -4.02 31.86 2.64
CA MET A 354 -2.81 31.29 2.02
C MET A 354 -2.89 31.24 0.48
N PHE A 355 -4.00 30.76 -0.09
CA PHE A 355 -4.21 30.74 -1.54
C PHE A 355 -4.22 32.16 -2.13
N LYS A 356 -4.89 33.11 -1.47
CA LYS A 356 -4.90 34.51 -1.90
C LYS A 356 -3.50 35.10 -1.90
N THR A 357 -2.79 34.98 -0.78
CA THR A 357 -1.44 35.51 -0.65
C THR A 357 -0.50 34.91 -1.70
N PHE A 358 -0.58 33.60 -1.93
CA PHE A 358 0.21 32.95 -2.99
C PHE A 358 -0.13 33.53 -4.37
N ASN A 359 -1.42 33.57 -4.75
CA ASN A 359 -1.86 34.10 -6.05
C ASN A 359 -1.52 35.58 -6.27
N THR A 360 -1.48 36.39 -5.21
CA THR A 360 -1.05 37.80 -5.30
C THR A 360 0.45 37.92 -5.53
N MET A 361 1.25 37.00 -4.97
CA MET A 361 2.70 37.02 -5.09
C MET A 361 3.23 36.31 -6.35
N ASP A 362 2.53 35.29 -6.85
CA ASP A 362 2.81 34.59 -8.11
C ASP A 362 2.27 35.41 -9.32
N THR A 363 2.98 36.49 -9.64
CA THR A 363 2.55 37.44 -10.68
C THR A 363 2.64 36.90 -12.10
N ASP A 364 3.56 35.95 -12.34
CA ASP A 364 3.83 35.31 -13.61
C ASP A 364 3.09 33.97 -13.79
N LYS A 365 2.42 33.48 -12.74
CA LYS A 365 1.59 32.27 -12.73
C LYS A 365 2.37 31.02 -13.10
N ASP A 366 3.62 30.95 -12.66
CA ASP A 366 4.50 29.82 -12.91
C ASP A 366 4.37 28.73 -11.82
N GLY A 367 3.60 29.01 -10.75
CA GLY A 367 3.41 28.12 -9.62
C GLY A 367 4.54 28.19 -8.58
N PHE A 368 5.42 29.18 -8.67
CA PHE A 368 6.51 29.42 -7.74
C PHE A 368 6.46 30.83 -7.16
N MET A 369 7.02 30.97 -5.96
CA MET A 369 7.15 32.27 -5.30
C MET A 369 8.52 32.33 -4.61
N SER A 370 9.24 33.43 -4.81
CA SER A 370 10.53 33.68 -4.16
C SER A 370 10.38 34.66 -3.01
N LEU A 371 10.71 34.22 -1.79
CA LEU A 371 10.69 35.06 -0.59
C LEU A 371 12.09 35.11 0.04
N ASN A 372 12.50 36.31 0.45
CA ASN A 372 13.64 36.42 1.35
C ASN A 372 13.25 36.01 2.79
N PHE A 373 14.24 35.81 3.67
CA PHE A 373 14.00 35.34 5.03
C PHE A 373 13.05 36.26 5.83
N HIS A 374 13.14 37.58 5.67
CA HIS A 374 12.26 38.51 6.36
C HIS A 374 10.82 38.41 5.88
N GLN A 375 10.61 38.34 4.55
CA GLN A 375 9.28 38.14 3.96
C GLN A 375 8.66 36.81 4.40
N TRP A 376 9.45 35.73 4.45
CA TRP A 376 9.01 34.42 4.92
C TRP A 376 8.52 34.44 6.36
N ILE A 377 9.29 35.04 7.29
CA ILE A 377 8.88 35.13 8.70
C ILE A 377 7.63 36.01 8.86
N THR A 378 7.58 37.15 8.17
CA THR A 378 6.42 38.05 8.23
C THR A 378 5.15 37.35 7.74
N LEU A 379 5.24 36.63 6.63
CA LEU A 379 4.13 35.86 6.06
C LEU A 379 3.68 34.73 6.99
N THR A 380 4.60 33.94 7.54
CA THR A 380 4.23 32.77 8.35
C THR A 380 3.70 33.11 9.76
N MET A 381 4.11 34.25 10.32
CA MET A 381 3.71 34.67 11.67
C MET A 381 2.48 35.57 11.69
N PHE A 382 2.24 36.36 10.65
CA PHE A 382 1.24 37.44 10.67
C PHE A 382 0.20 37.38 9.54
N ALA A 383 0.28 36.41 8.61
CA ALA A 383 -0.74 36.20 7.57
C ALA A 383 -1.87 35.27 8.03
#